data_AF-A0A736VCU4-F1
#
_entry.id   AF-A0A736VCU4-F1
#
_cell.length_a   1.000
_cell.length_b   1.000
_cell.length_c   1.000
_cell.angle_alpha   90.00
_cell.angle_beta   90.00
_cell.angle_gamma   90.00
#
_symmetry.space_group_name_H-M   'P 1'
#
loop_
_entity.id
_entity.type
_entity.pdbx_description
1 polymer ?
#
loop_
_entity_poly.entity_id
_entity_poly.type
_entity_poly.pdbx_seq_one_letter_code
_entity_poly.pdbx_strand_id
1 'polypeptide(L)'
;MKKKNMKPCACGCGELTAYTFKHGHHTRLFSSEEQSRRGRMNTGKALLNTGKQDGYRKVAQRHEHRTVAEKMIGRPLRKGEIVHHVNGDKRDNRPENLVVMTQSEHVKLHYTEMMARRKTVRGY
;
A
#
# COMPACT_ATOMS: atom_id res chain seq x y z
N MET A 1 -14.79 20.60 24.68
CA MET A 1 -13.41 20.07 24.84
C MET A 1 -13.03 19.25 23.60
N LYS A 2 -12.01 19.64 22.83
CA LYS A 2 -11.56 18.86 21.66
C LYS A 2 -10.92 17.56 22.16
N LYS A 3 -11.48 16.40 21.80
CA LYS A 3 -10.85 15.09 22.09
C LYS A 3 -9.45 15.09 21.45
N LYS A 4 -8.39 15.05 22.27
CA LYS A 4 -7.02 14.94 21.75
C LYS A 4 -6.92 13.60 21.02
N ASN A 5 -6.53 13.65 19.75
CA ASN A 5 -6.43 12.46 18.91
C ASN A 5 -5.19 11.66 19.34
N MET A 6 -5.37 10.78 20.32
CA MET A 6 -4.31 9.97 20.91
C MET A 6 -3.88 8.89 19.89
N LYS A 7 -2.58 8.83 19.61
CA LYS A 7 -1.99 7.87 18.66
C LYS A 7 -1.15 6.83 19.41
N PRO A 8 -1.06 5.58 18.95
CA PRO A 8 -0.13 4.61 19.52
C PRO A 8 1.32 5.11 19.48
N CYS A 9 2.10 4.88 20.54
CA CYS A 9 3.52 5.25 20.58
C CYS A 9 4.28 4.61 19.42
N ALA A 10 4.99 5.42 18.64
CA ALA A 10 5.86 4.96 17.56
C ALA A 10 7.01 4.07 18.05
N CYS A 11 7.31 4.09 19.36
CA CYS A 11 8.26 3.21 20.02
C CYS A 11 7.78 1.74 20.12
N GLY A 12 6.52 1.44 19.80
CA GLY A 12 5.97 0.08 19.85
C GLY A 12 5.54 -0.39 21.23
N CYS A 13 5.48 0.47 22.24
CA CYS A 13 5.09 0.08 23.61
C CYS A 13 3.58 -0.14 23.80
N GLY A 14 2.74 0.22 22.83
CA GLY A 14 1.29 0.09 22.90
C GLY A 14 0.56 1.21 23.66
N GLU A 15 1.30 2.13 24.32
CA GLU A 15 0.68 3.29 24.99
C GLU A 15 0.15 4.32 24.00
N LEU A 16 -0.96 4.97 24.35
CA LEU A 16 -1.58 6.01 23.55
C LEU A 16 -1.06 7.39 23.97
N THR A 17 -0.42 8.11 23.05
CA THR A 17 0.21 9.40 23.30
C THR A 17 -0.51 10.54 22.57
N ALA A 18 -0.66 11.68 23.25
CA ALA A 18 -1.22 12.90 22.63
C ALA A 18 -0.23 13.61 21.67
N TYR A 19 1.05 13.26 21.73
CA TYR A 19 2.11 13.78 20.87
C TYR A 19 2.45 12.77 19.76
N THR A 20 2.73 13.27 18.56
CA THR A 20 3.05 12.48 17.36
C THR A 20 4.38 11.73 17.44
N PHE A 21 5.29 12.14 18.33
CA PHE A 21 6.66 11.63 18.35
C PHE A 21 7.31 11.79 19.73
N LYS A 22 7.50 10.69 20.46
CA LYS A 22 8.54 10.61 21.51
C LYS A 22 9.46 9.44 21.17
N HIS A 23 10.54 9.72 20.45
CA HIS A 23 11.63 8.75 20.31
C HIS A 23 12.19 8.40 21.70
N GLY A 24 12.37 7.11 21.98
CA GLY A 24 13.11 6.65 23.15
C GLY A 24 12.43 6.78 24.52
N HIS A 25 11.10 6.98 24.60
CA HIS A 25 10.44 7.25 25.89
C HIS A 25 10.58 6.12 26.93
N HIS A 26 10.88 4.87 26.52
CA HIS A 26 11.07 3.74 27.45
C HIS A 26 12.12 2.69 27.05
N THR A 27 12.84 2.85 25.93
CA THR A 27 13.75 1.79 25.46
C THR A 27 14.95 1.58 26.40
N ARG A 28 15.25 2.51 27.30
CA ARG A 28 16.32 2.36 28.30
C ARG A 28 15.86 1.78 29.65
N LEU A 29 14.55 1.69 29.89
CA LEU A 29 13.97 1.22 31.16
C LEU A 29 13.62 -0.28 31.13
N PHE A 30 13.61 -0.89 29.94
CA PHE A 30 13.25 -2.28 29.75
C PHE A 30 14.49 -3.14 29.49
N SER A 31 14.47 -4.38 29.97
CA SER A 31 15.48 -5.38 29.60
C SER A 31 15.48 -5.61 28.08
N SER A 32 16.60 -6.10 27.54
CA SER A 32 16.72 -6.47 26.12
C SER A 32 15.61 -7.45 25.69
N GLU A 33 15.23 -8.36 26.59
CA GLU A 33 14.16 -9.34 26.37
C GLU A 33 12.78 -8.67 26.26
N GLU A 34 12.45 -7.75 27.16
CA GLU A 34 11.17 -7.03 27.15
C GLU A 34 11.06 -6.09 25.93
N GLN A 35 12.17 -5.47 25.51
CA GLN A 35 12.24 -4.72 24.26
C GLN A 35 11.96 -5.62 23.04
N SER A 36 12.56 -6.82 23.01
CA SER A 36 12.33 -7.79 21.94
C SER A 36 10.88 -8.30 21.89
N ARG A 37 10.27 -8.60 23.06
CA ARG A 37 8.86 -9.01 23.17
C ARG A 37 7.92 -7.94 22.62
N ARG A 38 8.12 -6.67 22.97
CA ARG A 38 7.31 -5.54 22.48
C ARG A 38 7.55 -5.27 20.99
N GLY A 39 8.79 -5.37 20.53
CA GLY A 39 9.13 -5.28 19.11
C GLY A 39 8.36 -6.29 18.26
N ARG A 40 8.21 -7.54 18.73
CA ARG A 40 7.42 -8.60 18.06
C ARG A 40 5.92 -8.26 17.97
N MET A 41 5.37 -7.55 18.95
CA MET A 41 3.97 -7.12 18.95
C MET A 41 3.73 -5.93 18.00
N ASN A 42 4.79 -5.16 17.68
CA ASN A 42 4.70 -4.03 16.75
C ASN A 42 4.67 -4.51 15.29
N THR A 43 3.51 -5.02 14.87
CA THR A 43 3.28 -5.52 13.51
C THR A 43 3.15 -4.42 12.44
N GLY A 44 3.26 -3.14 12.82
CA GLY A 44 3.04 -2.00 11.92
C GLY A 44 1.60 -1.86 11.40
N LYS A 45 0.67 -2.77 11.78
CA LYS A 45 -0.74 -2.76 11.34
C LYS A 45 -1.45 -1.45 11.67
N ALA A 46 -1.13 -0.84 12.81
CA ALA A 46 -1.72 0.44 13.24
C ALA A 46 -1.35 1.63 12.32
N LEU A 47 -0.30 1.51 11.51
CA LEU A 47 0.14 2.52 10.54
C LEU A 47 -0.43 2.28 9.14
N LEU A 48 -1.18 1.19 8.92
CA LEU A 48 -1.79 0.92 7.62
C LEU A 48 -2.85 2.00 7.32
N ASN A 49 -2.82 2.54 6.10
CA ASN A 49 -3.76 3.56 5.60
C ASN A 49 -3.72 4.94 6.30
N THR A 50 -2.77 5.21 7.19
CA THR A 50 -2.66 6.51 7.88
C THR A 50 -1.89 7.58 7.09
N GLY A 51 -1.14 7.18 6.07
CA GLY A 51 -0.39 8.09 5.19
C GLY A 51 -1.24 8.67 4.06
N LYS A 52 -0.62 9.55 3.25
CA LYS A 52 -1.23 10.08 2.03
C LYS A 52 -1.55 8.93 1.06
N GLN A 53 -2.75 8.93 0.50
CA GLN A 53 -3.34 7.81 -0.23
C GLN A 53 -3.18 7.94 -1.76
N ASP A 54 -2.05 8.47 -2.23
CA ASP A 54 -1.81 8.80 -3.65
C ASP A 54 -1.16 7.66 -4.47
N GLY A 55 -0.71 6.60 -3.81
CA GLY A 55 -0.06 5.45 -4.44
C GLY A 55 -0.78 4.12 -4.24
N TYR A 56 -0.13 3.06 -4.72
CA TYR A 56 -0.60 1.69 -4.52
C TYR A 56 -0.59 1.29 -3.04
N ARG A 57 -1.65 0.59 -2.61
CA ARG A 57 -1.71 0.00 -1.27
C ARG A 57 -0.65 -1.08 -1.12
N LYS A 58 0.10 -1.00 0.00
CA LYS A 58 1.09 -1.99 0.40
C LYS A 58 0.60 -2.72 1.65
N VAL A 59 0.72 -4.03 1.64
CA VAL A 59 0.41 -4.91 2.78
C VAL A 59 1.63 -5.77 3.03
N ALA A 60 2.15 -5.77 4.26
CA ALA A 60 3.38 -6.48 4.62
C ALA A 60 4.55 -6.22 3.63
N GLN A 61 4.73 -4.95 3.25
CA GLN A 61 5.75 -4.48 2.29
C GLN A 61 5.59 -4.94 0.83
N ARG A 62 4.56 -5.74 0.50
CA ARG A 62 4.23 -6.11 -0.89
C ARG A 62 3.09 -5.26 -1.44
N HIS A 63 3.10 -5.01 -2.75
CA HIS A 63 1.99 -4.36 -3.44
C HIS A 63 0.77 -5.28 -3.46
N GLU A 64 -0.37 -4.77 -2.99
CA GLU A 64 -1.60 -5.55 -2.84
C GLU A 64 -2.10 -6.07 -4.20
N HIS A 65 -2.18 -5.22 -5.22
CA HIS A 65 -2.59 -5.62 -6.58
C HIS A 65 -1.77 -6.78 -7.16
N ARG A 66 -0.46 -6.83 -6.92
CA ARG A 66 0.39 -7.95 -7.38
C ARG A 66 0.02 -9.24 -6.68
N THR A 67 -0.23 -9.17 -5.37
CA THR A 67 -0.57 -10.35 -4.58
C THR A 67 -1.94 -10.89 -4.97
N VAL A 68 -2.90 -10.02 -5.25
CA VAL A 68 -4.23 -10.42 -5.75
C VAL A 68 -4.12 -11.03 -7.15
N ALA A 69 -3.34 -10.41 -8.05
CA ALA A 69 -3.11 -10.94 -9.40
C ALA A 69 -2.42 -12.32 -9.38
N GLU A 70 -1.39 -12.51 -8.55
CA GLU A 70 -0.71 -13.79 -8.36
C GLU A 70 -1.66 -14.89 -7.89
N LYS A 71 -2.56 -14.56 -6.94
CA LYS A 71 -3.60 -15.48 -6.47
C LYS A 71 -4.61 -15.81 -7.57
N MET A 72 -5.02 -14.82 -8.36
CA MET A 72 -5.98 -14.99 -9.45
C MET A 72 -5.46 -15.93 -10.55
N ILE A 73 -4.17 -15.81 -10.91
CA ILE A 73 -3.55 -16.67 -11.94
C ILE A 73 -3.02 -18.00 -11.38
N GLY A 74 -3.06 -18.21 -10.07
CA GLY A 74 -2.58 -19.42 -9.40
C GLY A 74 -1.07 -19.64 -9.46
N ARG A 75 -0.28 -18.62 -9.81
CA ARG A 75 1.19 -18.68 -9.89
C ARG A 75 1.84 -17.32 -9.64
N PRO A 76 3.15 -17.26 -9.31
CA PRO A 76 3.86 -16.00 -9.27
C PRO A 76 3.86 -15.28 -10.63
N LEU A 77 3.85 -13.95 -10.60
CA LEU A 77 4.03 -13.12 -11.79
C LEU A 77 5.45 -13.32 -12.33
N ARG A 78 5.57 -13.59 -13.63
CA ARG A 78 6.84 -13.72 -14.35
C ARG A 78 7.48 -12.36 -14.55
N LYS A 79 8.79 -12.38 -14.82
CA LYS A 79 9.52 -11.18 -15.22
C LYS A 79 8.92 -10.62 -16.52
N GLY A 80 8.46 -9.37 -16.49
CA GLY A 80 7.82 -8.70 -17.63
C GLY A 80 6.28 -8.73 -17.63
N GLU A 81 5.65 -9.45 -16.68
CA GLU A 81 4.21 -9.37 -16.44
C GLU A 81 3.90 -8.16 -15.55
N ILE A 82 2.88 -7.39 -15.95
CA ILE A 82 2.43 -6.15 -15.31
C ILE A 82 0.95 -6.30 -14.99
N VAL A 83 0.53 -5.73 -13.86
CA VAL A 83 -0.87 -5.64 -13.47
C VAL A 83 -1.40 -4.28 -13.88
N HIS A 84 -2.46 -4.28 -14.69
CA HIS A 84 -3.19 -3.10 -15.13
C HIS A 84 -4.53 -3.01 -14.39
N HIS A 85 -4.93 -1.80 -14.02
CA HIS A 85 -6.22 -1.51 -13.39
C HIS A 85 -7.19 -0.99 -14.45
N VAL A 86 -8.27 -1.73 -14.73
CA VAL A 86 -9.21 -1.41 -15.82
C VAL A 86 -9.91 -0.07 -15.61
N ASN A 87 -10.29 0.24 -14.37
CA ASN A 87 -10.93 1.52 -14.02
C ASN A 87 -9.93 2.68 -13.77
N GLY A 88 -8.61 2.42 -13.85
CA GLY A 88 -7.57 3.40 -13.54
C GLY A 88 -7.39 3.73 -12.05
N ASP A 89 -8.20 3.18 -11.15
CA ASP A 89 -8.08 3.36 -9.70
C ASP A 89 -7.07 2.37 -9.11
N LYS A 90 -5.91 2.91 -8.71
CA LYS A 90 -4.78 2.17 -8.12
C LYS A 90 -5.10 1.51 -6.76
N ARG A 91 -6.23 1.85 -6.14
CA ARG A 91 -6.66 1.32 -4.83
C ARG A 91 -7.74 0.26 -4.95
N ASP A 92 -8.43 0.16 -6.09
CA ASP A 92 -9.40 -0.89 -6.35
C ASP A 92 -8.69 -2.18 -6.79
N ASN A 93 -8.31 -2.99 -5.80
CA ASN A 93 -7.57 -4.23 -6.00
C ASN A 93 -8.48 -5.47 -6.11
N ARG A 94 -9.76 -5.31 -6.47
CA ARG A 94 -10.65 -6.46 -6.74
C ARG A 94 -10.13 -7.24 -7.96
N PRO A 95 -10.14 -8.59 -7.96
CA PRO A 95 -9.63 -9.38 -9.09
C PRO A 95 -10.24 -8.99 -10.43
N GLU A 96 -11.54 -8.68 -10.45
CA GLU A 96 -12.30 -8.22 -11.64
C GLU A 96 -11.79 -6.90 -12.25
N ASN A 97 -11.11 -6.07 -11.46
CA ASN A 97 -10.54 -4.80 -11.90
C ASN A 97 -9.06 -4.93 -12.29
N LEU A 98 -8.45 -6.11 -12.15
CA LEU A 98 -7.04 -6.35 -12.40
C LEU A 98 -6.84 -7.23 -13.63
N VAL A 99 -5.99 -6.77 -14.55
CA VAL A 99 -5.60 -7.54 -15.74
C VAL A 99 -4.10 -7.75 -15.72
N VAL A 100 -3.66 -9.00 -15.86
CA VAL A 100 -2.25 -9.34 -16.03
C VAL A 100 -1.94 -9.32 -17.52
N MET A 101 -0.97 -8.51 -17.92
CA MET A 101 -0.55 -8.36 -19.32
C MET A 101 0.97 -8.19 -19.41
N THR A 102 1.52 -8.37 -20.61
CA THR A 102 2.94 -8.11 -20.87
C THR A 102 3.21 -6.60 -20.95
N GLN A 103 4.48 -6.22 -20.74
CA GLN A 103 4.91 -4.83 -20.93
C GLN A 103 4.54 -4.27 -22.32
N SER A 104 4.66 -5.07 -23.38
CA SER A 104 4.35 -4.67 -24.75
C SER A 104 2.86 -4.41 -24.95
N GLU A 105 2.00 -5.28 -24.41
CA GLU A 105 0.54 -5.09 -24.44
C GLU A 105 0.13 -3.85 -23.67
N HIS A 106 0.71 -3.64 -22.49
CA HIS A 106 0.46 -2.46 -21.68
C HIS A 106 0.80 -1.16 -22.43
N VAL A 107 1.96 -1.10 -23.09
CA VAL A 107 2.36 0.07 -23.88
C VAL A 107 1.40 0.31 -25.05
N LYS A 108 1.00 -0.74 -25.76
CA LYS A 108 0.02 -0.64 -26.85
C LYS A 108 -1.31 -0.10 -26.36
N LEU A 109 -1.80 -0.58 -25.22
CA LEU A 109 -3.04 -0.11 -24.62
C LEU A 109 -2.98 1.39 -24.30
N HIS A 110 -1.94 1.84 -23.60
CA HIS A 110 -1.75 3.27 -23.29
C HIS A 110 -1.66 4.13 -24.55
N TYR A 111 -0.95 3.64 -25.58
CA TYR A 111 -0.88 4.34 -26.86
C TYR A 111 -2.27 4.49 -27.49
N THR A 112 -3.07 3.43 -27.52
CA THR A 112 -4.44 3.48 -28.07
C THR A 112 -5.35 4.42 -27.26
N GLU A 113 -5.28 4.40 -25.94
CA GLU A 113 -6.04 5.31 -25.07
C GLU A 113 -5.66 6.77 -25.29
N MET A 114 -4.35 7.06 -25.39
CA MET A 114 -3.85 8.41 -25.70
C MET A 114 -4.36 8.89 -27.06
N MET A 115 -4.36 8.03 -28.08
CA MET A 115 -4.88 8.39 -29.41
C MET A 115 -6.40 8.61 -29.40
N ALA A 116 -7.15 7.76 -28.71
CA ALA A 116 -8.60 7.90 -28.55
C ALA A 116 -8.95 9.22 -27.85
N ARG A 117 -8.27 9.53 -26.74
CA ARG A 117 -8.42 10.80 -26.02
C ARG A 117 -8.06 12.01 -26.88
N ARG A 118 -7.04 11.90 -27.73
CA ARG A 118 -6.65 12.97 -28.66
C ARG A 118 -7.73 13.22 -29.71
N LYS A 119 -8.39 12.18 -30.22
CA LYS A 119 -9.50 12.30 -31.18
C LYS A 119 -10.72 12.98 -30.55
N THR A 120 -11.13 12.55 -29.35
CA THR A 120 -12.28 13.14 -28.64
C THR A 120 -12.07 14.62 -28.31
N VAL A 121 -10.86 15.01 -27.90
CA VAL A 121 -10.54 16.43 -27.60
C VAL A 121 -10.45 17.28 -28.87
N ARG A 122 -10.00 16.72 -30.00
CA ARG A 122 -9.88 17.45 -31.28
C ARG A 122 -11.16 17.45 -32.13
N GLY A 123 -12.21 16.74 -31.73
CA GLY A 123 -13.53 16.80 -32.38
C GLY A 123 -13.55 16.34 -33.84
N TYR A 124 -13.10 15.11 -34.10
CA TYR A 124 -13.34 14.39 -35.35
C TYR A 124 -14.28 13.20 -35.11
#